data_AF-A0A839NXK1-F1
#
_entry.id   AF-A0A839NXK1-F1
#
_cell.length_a   1.000
_cell.length_b   1.000
_cell.length_c   1.000
_cell.angle_alpha   90.00
_cell.angle_beta   90.00
_cell.angle_gamma   90.00
#
_symmetry.space_group_name_H-M   'P 1'
#
loop_
_entity.id
_entity.type
_entity.pdbx_description
1 polymer ?
#
loop_
_entity_poly.entity_id
_entity_poly.type
_entity_poly.pdbx_seq_one_letter_code
_entity_poly.pdbx_strand_id
1 'polypeptide(L)'
;MAKSYAAEGNRNTAIRILNAYANFAETLVAAAGITSAQADAVARFYVKNKIAKVDPVIGRISVKHGAYLDREVILRAAAAA
;
A
#
# COMPACT_ATOMS: atom_id res chain seq x y z
N MET A 1 29.52 18.05 -8.53
CA MET A 1 28.09 18.21 -8.89
C MET A 1 27.29 18.41 -7.62
N ALA A 2 26.71 19.59 -7.40
CA ALA A 2 25.81 19.81 -6.27
C ALA A 2 24.48 19.08 -6.56
N LYS A 3 24.12 18.10 -5.74
CA LYS A 3 22.79 17.51 -5.77
C LYS A 3 21.81 18.58 -5.28
N SER A 4 20.73 18.82 -6.03
CA SER A 4 19.71 19.76 -5.59
C SER A 4 18.88 19.13 -4.46
N TYR A 5 18.62 19.89 -3.40
CA TYR A 5 17.78 19.45 -2.26
C TYR A 5 16.40 18.95 -2.71
N ALA A 6 15.85 19.50 -3.80
CA ALA A 6 14.58 19.07 -4.39
C ALA A 6 14.65 17.65 -5.00
N ALA A 7 15.74 17.30 -5.67
CA ALA A 7 15.90 15.96 -6.26
C ALA A 7 16.06 14.89 -5.18
N GLU A 8 16.78 15.19 -4.10
CA GLU A 8 16.95 14.29 -2.97
C GLU A 8 15.64 14.11 -2.18
N GLY A 9 14.89 15.20 -1.93
CA GLY A 9 13.58 15.15 -1.29
C GLY A 9 12.56 14.32 -2.07
N ASN A 10 12.51 14.49 -3.40
CA ASN A 10 11.61 13.71 -4.26
C ASN A 10 11.97 12.22 -4.27
N ARG A 11 13.28 11.89 -4.32
CA ARG A 11 13.74 10.49 -4.26
C ARG A 11 13.36 9.84 -2.93
N ASN A 12 13.60 10.52 -1.82
CA ASN A 12 13.28 10.00 -0.49
C ASN A 12 11.77 9.77 -0.33
N THR A 13 10.94 10.68 -0.86
CA THR A 13 9.48 10.53 -0.85
C THR A 13 9.04 9.33 -1.69
N ALA A 14 9.62 9.13 -2.88
CA ALA A 14 9.32 7.97 -3.72
C ALA A 14 9.65 6.64 -3.02
N ILE A 15 10.81 6.58 -2.34
CA ILE A 15 11.19 5.38 -1.56
C ILE A 15 10.19 5.11 -0.43
N ARG A 16 9.74 6.14 0.29
CA ARG A 16 8.74 5.99 1.35
C ARG A 16 7.41 5.45 0.82
N ILE A 17 6.99 5.91 -0.36
CA ILE A 17 5.77 5.40 -1.01
C ILE A 17 5.96 3.93 -1.37
N LEU A 18 7.09 3.54 -1.97
CA LEU A 18 7.36 2.13 -2.30
C LEU A 18 7.33 1.24 -1.06
N ASN A 19 7.97 1.67 0.03
CA ASN A 19 7.96 0.95 1.29
C ASN A 19 6.55 0.87 1.89
N ALA A 20 5.73 1.92 1.74
CA ALA A 20 4.35 1.94 2.19
C ALA A 20 3.52 0.83 1.51
N TYR A 21 3.69 0.67 0.19
CA TYR A 21 3.03 -0.38 -0.57
C TYR A 21 3.54 -1.76 -0.18
N ALA A 22 4.86 -1.95 -0.07
CA ALA A 22 5.46 -3.23 0.31
C ALA A 22 4.96 -3.71 1.69
N ASN A 23 5.04 -2.85 2.71
CA ASN A 23 4.58 -3.17 4.06
C ASN A 23 3.06 -3.47 4.11
N PHE A 24 2.28 -2.74 3.31
CA PHE A 24 0.84 -2.98 3.25
C PHE A 24 0.51 -4.29 2.55
N ALA A 25 1.22 -4.62 1.46
CA ALA A 25 1.09 -5.90 0.77
C ALA A 25 1.44 -7.06 1.70
N GLU A 26 2.53 -6.96 2.48
CA GLU A 26 2.88 -7.95 3.51
C GLU A 26 1.77 -8.14 4.55
N THR A 27 1.13 -7.04 4.97
CA THR A 27 -0.02 -7.09 5.89
C THR A 27 -1.20 -7.85 5.27
N LEU A 28 -1.49 -7.61 3.99
CA LEU A 28 -2.58 -8.29 3.27
C LEU A 28 -2.29 -9.79 3.08
N VAL A 29 -1.05 -10.15 2.77
CA VAL A 29 -0.60 -11.54 2.71
C VAL A 29 -0.78 -12.21 4.07
N ALA A 30 -0.32 -11.58 5.15
CA ALA A 30 -0.44 -12.13 6.51
C ALA A 30 -1.90 -12.28 6.98
N ALA A 31 -2.77 -11.32 6.63
CA ALA A 31 -4.17 -11.33 7.06
C ALA A 31 -5.03 -12.34 6.28
N ALA A 32 -4.78 -12.54 4.98
CA ALA A 32 -5.66 -13.34 4.13
C ALA A 32 -5.04 -14.61 3.53
N GLY A 33 -3.71 -14.74 3.57
CA GLY A 33 -2.98 -15.85 2.95
C GLY A 33 -2.95 -15.78 1.42
N ILE A 34 -3.05 -14.59 0.84
CA ILE A 34 -3.01 -14.37 -0.61
C ILE A 34 -1.56 -14.29 -1.12
N THR A 35 -1.36 -14.45 -2.43
CA THR A 35 -0.03 -14.29 -3.04
C THR A 35 0.42 -12.83 -3.04
N SER A 36 1.73 -12.58 -3.13
CA SER A 36 2.26 -11.22 -3.20
C SER A 36 1.70 -10.42 -4.38
N ALA A 37 1.52 -11.07 -5.54
CA ALA A 37 0.93 -10.43 -6.72
C ALA A 37 -0.53 -10.00 -6.48
N GLN A 38 -1.32 -10.83 -5.80
CA GLN A 38 -2.69 -10.49 -5.40
C GLN A 38 -2.69 -9.37 -4.35
N ALA A 39 -1.78 -9.40 -3.39
CA ALA A 39 -1.66 -8.35 -2.37
C ALA A 39 -1.33 -6.99 -2.99
N ASP A 40 -0.45 -6.95 -3.98
CA ASP A 40 -0.14 -5.73 -4.74
C ASP A 40 -1.37 -5.21 -5.52
N ALA A 41 -2.12 -6.11 -6.15
CA ALA A 41 -3.35 -5.76 -6.86
C ALA A 41 -4.39 -5.19 -5.88
N VAL A 42 -4.61 -5.84 -4.74
CA VAL A 42 -5.53 -5.37 -3.69
C VAL A 42 -5.09 -4.03 -3.11
N ALA A 43 -3.80 -3.84 -2.82
CA ALA A 43 -3.27 -2.58 -2.33
C ALA A 43 -3.56 -1.42 -3.30
N ARG A 44 -3.33 -1.63 -4.60
CA ARG A 44 -3.65 -0.65 -5.65
C ARG A 44 -5.16 -0.42 -5.76
N PHE A 45 -5.95 -1.49 -5.71
CA PHE A 45 -7.41 -1.43 -5.75
C PHE A 45 -7.97 -0.62 -4.57
N TYR A 46 -7.47 -0.84 -3.35
CA TYR A 46 -7.88 -0.11 -2.15
C TYR A 46 -7.54 1.38 -2.23
N VAL A 47 -6.35 1.73 -2.71
CA VAL A 47 -5.98 3.15 -2.89
C VAL A 47 -6.82 3.80 -3.99
N LYS A 48 -6.99 3.13 -5.14
CA LYS A 48 -7.80 3.62 -6.28
C LYS A 48 -9.25 3.89 -5.87
N ASN A 49 -9.86 2.98 -5.11
CA ASN A 49 -11.25 3.09 -4.64
C ASN A 49 -11.38 3.89 -3.34
N LYS A 50 -10.30 4.56 -2.88
CA LYS A 50 -10.29 5.37 -1.66
C LYS A 50 -10.70 4.57 -0.41
N ILE A 51 -10.46 3.27 -0.38
CA ILE A 51 -10.62 2.39 0.78
C ILE A 51 -9.42 2.56 1.72
N ALA A 52 -8.24 2.76 1.15
CA ALA A 52 -7.01 3.06 1.86
C ALA A 52 -6.40 4.39 1.40
N LYS A 53 -5.61 5.01 2.29
CA LYS A 53 -4.87 6.25 2.03
C LYS A 53 -3.39 6.02 2.22
N VAL A 54 -2.59 6.52 1.29
CA VAL A 54 -1.13 6.56 1.40
C VAL A 54 -0.72 7.80 2.19
N ASP A 55 0.10 7.61 3.22
CA ASP A 55 0.84 8.64 3.90
C ASP A 55 2.29 8.64 3.38
N PRO A 56 2.65 9.55 2.46
CA PRO A 56 3.98 9.60 1.87
C PRO A 56 5.04 10.18 2.83
N VAL A 57 4.62 10.84 3.92
CA VAL A 57 5.54 11.43 4.90
C VAL A 57 6.09 10.33 5.79
N ILE A 58 5.22 9.47 6.29
CA ILE A 58 5.55 8.37 7.22
C ILE A 58 5.86 7.06 6.45
N GLY A 59 5.43 6.95 5.19
CA GLY A 59 5.62 5.74 4.38
C GLY A 59 4.70 4.60 4.83
N ARG A 60 3.42 4.90 5.06
CA ARG A 60 2.41 3.91 5.48
C ARG A 60 1.14 4.01 4.65
N ILE A 61 0.44 2.89 4.50
CA ILE A 61 -0.92 2.85 3.99
C ILE A 61 -1.85 2.50 5.13
N SER A 62 -2.91 3.28 5.30
CA SER A 62 -3.94 3.05 6.33
C SER A 62 -5.29 2.86 5.67
N VAL A 63 -6.04 1.86 6.11
CA VAL A 63 -7.43 1.66 5.69
C VAL A 63 -8.35 2.63 6.45
N LYS A 64 -9.47 3.01 5.83
CA LYS A 64 -10.48 3.88 6.47
C LYS A 64 -11.25 3.18 7.59
N HIS A 65 -11.34 1.86 7.53
CA HIS A 65 -12.07 1.05 8.49
C HIS A 65 -11.36 -0.30 8.68
N GLY A 66 -11.31 -0.79 9.91
CA GLY A 66 -10.62 -2.05 10.25
C GLY A 66 -11.16 -3.27 9.50
N ALA A 67 -12.47 -3.30 9.22
CA ALA A 67 -13.11 -4.38 8.46
C ALA A 67 -12.53 -4.61 7.04
N TYR A 68 -11.83 -3.62 6.46
CA TYR A 68 -11.13 -3.84 5.19
C TYR A 68 -9.87 -4.70 5.31
N LEU A 69 -9.44 -5.02 6.52
CA LEU A 69 -8.37 -5.98 6.79
C LEU A 69 -8.91 -7.37 7.13
N ASP A 70 -10.24 -7.56 7.13
CA ASP A 70 -10.82 -8.88 7.34
C ASP A 70 -10.51 -9.78 6.14
N ARG A 71 -10.13 -11.01 6.45
CA ARG A 71 -9.72 -12.01 5.45
C ARG A 71 -10.72 -12.15 4.31
N GLU A 72 -12.01 -12.25 4.61
CA GLU A 72 -13.05 -12.39 3.57
C GLU A 72 -13.13 -11.18 2.65
N VAL A 73 -12.98 -9.97 3.21
CA VAL A 73 -13.03 -8.72 2.45
C VAL A 73 -11.81 -8.61 1.55
N ILE A 74 -10.63 -9.01 2.04
CA ILE A 74 -9.40 -9.06 1.25
C ILE A 74 -9.53 -10.08 0.11
N LEU A 75 -10.07 -11.27 0.37
CA LEU A 75 -10.26 -12.30 -0.66
C LEU A 75 -11.24 -11.85 -1.75
N ARG A 76 -12.34 -11.21 -1.36
CA ARG A 76 -13.29 -10.60 -2.32
C ARG A 76 -12.62 -9.50 -3.13
N ALA A 77 -11.82 -8.66 -2.49
CA ALA A 77 -11.05 -7.64 -3.18
C ALA A 77 -10.04 -8.24 -4.15
N ALA A 78 -9.36 -9.33 -3.79
CA ALA A 78 -8.39 -10.00 -4.66
C ALA A 78 -9.03 -10.61 -5.92
N ALA A 79 -10.32 -11.00 -5.84
CA ALA A 79 -11.08 -11.45 -7.00
C ALA A 79 -11.58 -10.30 -7.89
N ALA A 80 -11.65 -9.07 -7.35
CA ALA A 80 -12.16 -7.87 -8.03
C ALA A 80 -11.06 -6.88 -8.48
N ALA A 81 -9.81 -7.12 -8.07
CA ALA A 81 -8.65 -6.24 -8.27
C ALA A 81 -7.99 -6.40 -9.64
#